data_AF-A0A529F9V4-F1
#
_entry.id   AF-A0A529F9V4-F1
#
_cell.length_a   1.000
_cell.length_b   1.000
_cell.length_c   1.000
_cell.angle_alpha   90.00
_cell.angle_beta   90.00
_cell.angle_gamma   90.00
#
_symmetry.space_group_name_H-M   'P 1'
#
loop_
_entity.id
_entity.type
_entity.pdbx_description
1 polymer ?
#
loop_
_entity_poly.entity_id
_entity_poly.type
_entity_poly.pdbx_seq_one_letter_code
_entity_poly.pdbx_strand_id
1 'polypeptide(L)'
;VQHPEAVRRLVMVSTGYATNGFYDEMRPQQAQVSAAAAPFMKDTPMYKSYVAVAPHPDDFPRLLDTLGAFMRNERDFSADVPKLKMPVMLVYGDSDMYKPEHEIKFFQMLGGGQK
;
A
#
# COMPACT_ATOMS: atom_id res chain seq x y z
N VAL A 1 13.88 4.44 -7.25
CA VAL A 1 14.74 3.36 -6.66
C VAL A 1 16.03 3.97 -6.15
N GLN A 2 16.39 3.76 -4.87
CA GLN A 2 17.52 4.45 -4.23
C GLN A 2 18.77 3.57 -4.03
N HIS A 3 18.60 2.32 -3.59
CA HIS A 3 19.70 1.38 -3.28
C HIS A 3 19.42 -0.03 -3.85
N PRO A 4 19.36 -0.20 -5.18
CA PRO A 4 19.00 -1.48 -5.79
C PRO A 4 19.97 -2.62 -5.44
N GLU A 5 21.23 -2.32 -5.18
CA GLU A 5 22.29 -3.27 -4.81
C GLU A 5 22.11 -3.88 -3.41
N ALA A 6 21.36 -3.22 -2.52
CA ALA A 6 21.08 -3.74 -1.19
C ALA A 6 20.06 -4.90 -1.22
N VAL A 7 19.36 -5.10 -2.34
CA VAL A 7 18.27 -6.08 -2.47
C VAL A 7 18.63 -7.12 -3.53
N ARG A 8 18.99 -8.33 -3.09
CA ARG A 8 19.30 -9.44 -4.01
C ARG A 8 18.06 -10.01 -4.70
N ARG A 9 16.91 -10.04 -4.01
CA ARG A 9 15.61 -10.53 -4.49
C ARG A 9 14.50 -9.76 -3.78
N LEU A 10 13.43 -9.43 -4.51
CA LEU A 10 12.32 -8.66 -3.98
C LEU A 10 11.02 -9.47 -4.11
N VAL A 11 10.24 -9.54 -3.03
CA VAL A 11 8.88 -10.09 -3.04
C VAL A 11 7.94 -8.97 -2.64
N MET A 12 6.95 -8.68 -3.47
CA MET A 12 5.94 -7.66 -3.21
C MET A 12 4.57 -8.34 -3.14
N VAL A 13 3.90 -8.19 -2.01
CA VAL A 13 2.60 -8.82 -1.72
C VAL A 13 1.56 -7.72 -1.60
N SER A 14 0.46 -7.81 -2.36
CA SER A 14 -0.62 -6.80 -2.38
C SER A 14 -0.04 -5.37 -2.44
N THR A 15 0.82 -5.13 -3.43
CA THR A 15 1.52 -3.85 -3.58
C THR A 15 1.29 -3.25 -4.95
N GLY A 16 0.87 -1.99 -4.99
CA GLY A 16 0.75 -1.22 -6.22
C GLY A 16 1.92 -0.27 -6.45
N TYR A 17 2.28 -0.06 -7.71
CA TYR A 17 3.27 0.97 -8.09
C TYR A 17 2.67 2.39 -8.18
N ALA A 18 1.35 2.54 -8.27
CA ALA A 18 0.68 3.84 -8.37
C ALA A 18 -0.66 3.86 -7.64
N THR A 19 -1.08 5.04 -7.18
CA THR A 19 -2.33 5.26 -6.44
C THR A 19 -3.59 5.11 -7.30
N ASN A 20 -3.49 5.29 -8.61
CA ASN A 20 -4.60 5.02 -9.53
C ASN A 20 -4.82 3.52 -9.81
N GLY A 21 -3.98 2.66 -9.25
CA GLY A 21 -4.14 1.20 -9.32
C GLY A 21 -5.23 0.65 -8.42
N PHE A 22 -5.63 1.38 -7.38
CA PHE A 22 -6.77 1.03 -6.55
C PHE A 22 -8.08 1.11 -7.34
N TYR A 23 -9.08 0.34 -6.93
CA TYR A 23 -10.47 0.57 -7.33
C TYR A 23 -10.92 2.01 -7.04
N ASP A 24 -11.69 2.61 -7.94
CA ASP A 24 -12.00 4.04 -7.87
C ASP A 24 -12.86 4.39 -6.65
N GLU A 25 -13.72 3.47 -6.24
CA GLU A 25 -14.53 3.53 -5.03
C GLU A 25 -13.72 3.45 -3.73
N MET A 26 -12.50 2.90 -3.76
CA MET A 26 -11.64 2.78 -2.58
C MET A 26 -10.87 4.06 -2.30
N ARG A 27 -10.52 4.85 -3.33
CA ARG A 27 -9.71 6.07 -3.16
C ARG A 27 -10.37 7.11 -2.26
N PRO A 28 -11.67 7.44 -2.40
CA PRO A 28 -12.35 8.35 -1.47
C PRO A 28 -12.37 7.83 -0.04
N GLN A 29 -12.54 6.53 0.16
CA GLN A 29 -12.57 5.91 1.50
C GLN A 29 -11.20 6.02 2.17
N GLN A 30 -10.12 5.72 1.44
CA GLN A 30 -8.75 5.91 1.91
C GLN A 30 -8.46 7.39 2.24
N ALA A 31 -8.97 8.32 1.44
CA ALA A 31 -8.78 9.76 1.66
C ALA A 31 -9.49 10.28 2.92
N GLN A 32 -10.52 9.59 3.41
CA GLN A 32 -11.28 9.97 4.61
C GLN A 32 -10.62 9.53 5.93
N VAL A 33 -9.59 8.68 5.87
CA VAL A 33 -8.86 8.26 7.08
C VAL A 33 -8.27 9.50 7.77
N SER A 34 -8.60 9.65 9.05
CA SER A 34 -8.20 10.77 9.91
C SER A 34 -8.45 10.44 11.37
N ALA A 35 -7.94 11.26 12.27
CA ALA A 35 -8.18 11.20 13.71
C ALA A 35 -9.69 11.17 14.07
N ALA A 36 -10.54 11.77 13.24
CA ALA A 36 -11.99 11.79 13.45
C ALA A 36 -12.63 10.39 13.47
N ALA A 37 -11.98 9.37 12.89
CA ALA A 37 -12.44 8.00 12.94
C ALA A 37 -12.15 7.30 14.29
N ALA A 38 -11.19 7.80 15.07
CA ALA A 38 -10.71 7.13 16.29
C ALA A 38 -11.81 6.77 17.31
N PRO A 39 -12.80 7.65 17.60
CA PRO A 39 -13.87 7.30 18.54
C PRO A 39 -14.70 6.08 18.10
N PHE A 40 -14.94 5.95 16.79
CA PHE A 40 -15.74 4.87 16.21
C PHE A 40 -14.97 3.54 16.11
N MET A 41 -13.65 3.58 16.26
CA MET A 41 -12.80 2.40 16.13
C MET A 41 -12.55 1.67 17.44
N LYS A 42 -12.94 2.24 18.60
CA LYS A 42 -12.59 1.73 19.93
C LYS A 42 -12.98 0.26 20.17
N ASP A 43 -14.10 -0.18 19.61
CA ASP A 43 -14.58 -1.55 19.78
C ASP A 43 -14.06 -2.54 18.73
N THR A 44 -13.36 -2.04 17.70
CA THR A 44 -12.83 -2.85 16.61
C THR A 44 -11.60 -3.67 17.05
N PRO A 45 -11.35 -4.83 16.42
CA PRO A 45 -10.12 -5.57 16.63
C PRO A 45 -8.86 -4.75 16.34
N MET A 46 -8.93 -3.81 15.38
CA MET A 46 -7.79 -2.96 15.02
C MET A 46 -7.32 -2.10 16.20
N TYR A 47 -8.24 -1.37 16.84
CA TYR A 47 -7.91 -0.54 17.99
C TYR A 47 -7.45 -1.38 19.18
N LYS A 48 -8.15 -2.49 19.48
CA LYS A 48 -7.79 -3.39 20.58
C LYS A 48 -6.37 -3.94 20.43
N SER A 49 -5.99 -4.35 19.22
CA SER A 49 -4.64 -4.83 18.91
C SER A 49 -3.59 -3.72 19.01
N TYR A 50 -3.92 -2.49 18.59
CA TYR A 50 -3.02 -1.34 18.73
C TYR A 50 -2.74 -1.03 20.21
N VAL A 51 -3.78 -0.89 21.03
CA VAL A 51 -3.65 -0.56 22.46
C VAL A 51 -2.88 -1.63 23.23
N ALA A 52 -2.99 -2.90 22.83
CA ALA A 52 -2.29 -4.00 23.49
C ALA A 52 -0.76 -3.92 23.39
N VAL A 53 -0.22 -3.22 22.38
CA VAL A 53 1.23 -3.18 22.10
C VAL A 53 1.82 -1.77 22.04
N ALA A 54 0.99 -0.75 21.84
CA ALA A 54 1.47 0.62 21.67
C ALA A 54 2.02 1.18 23.01
N PRO A 55 3.24 1.75 23.02
CA PRO A 55 3.78 2.40 24.22
C PRO A 55 2.97 3.63 24.66
N HIS A 56 2.26 4.26 23.70
CA HIS A 56 1.39 5.42 23.93
C HIS A 56 0.04 5.20 23.23
N PRO A 57 -0.93 4.51 23.86
CA PRO A 57 -2.22 4.20 23.24
C PRO A 57 -3.03 5.43 22.79
N ASP A 58 -2.85 6.57 23.47
CA ASP A 58 -3.53 7.82 23.14
C ASP A 58 -3.06 8.45 21.81
N ASP A 59 -1.98 7.95 21.21
CA ASP A 59 -1.49 8.38 19.89
C ASP A 59 -2.28 7.80 18.71
N PHE A 60 -3.26 6.92 18.96
CA PHE A 60 -4.04 6.30 17.88
C PHE A 60 -4.64 7.33 16.88
N PRO A 61 -5.22 8.46 17.30
CA PRO A 61 -5.70 9.48 16.37
C PRO A 61 -4.58 10.06 15.50
N ARG A 62 -3.39 10.30 16.08
CA ARG A 62 -2.20 10.78 15.34
C ARG A 62 -1.72 9.77 14.31
N LEU A 63 -1.80 8.47 14.62
CA LEU A 63 -1.55 7.40 13.66
C LEU A 63 -2.51 7.49 12.47
N LEU A 64 -3.82 7.63 12.73
CA LEU A 64 -4.82 7.73 11.67
C LEU A 64 -4.60 8.95 10.78
N ASP A 65 -4.28 10.13 11.34
CA ASP A 65 -3.95 11.31 10.53
C ASP A 65 -2.72 11.10 9.65
N THR A 66 -1.70 10.44 10.19
CA THR A 66 -0.47 10.12 9.44
C THR A 66 -0.76 9.17 8.28
N LEU A 67 -1.54 8.11 8.54
CA LEU A 67 -1.96 7.16 7.51
C LEU A 67 -2.83 7.82 6.45
N GLY A 68 -3.80 8.64 6.86
CA GLY A 68 -4.66 9.40 5.95
C GLY A 68 -3.86 10.36 5.07
N ALA A 69 -2.89 11.08 5.63
CA ALA A 69 -2.02 11.95 4.86
C ALA A 69 -1.20 11.18 3.82
N PHE A 70 -0.68 10.00 4.18
CA PHE A 70 0.01 9.10 3.25
C PHE A 70 -0.92 8.56 2.15
N MET A 71 -2.15 8.20 2.48
CA MET A 71 -3.15 7.68 1.55
C MET A 71 -3.63 8.75 0.56
N ARG A 72 -3.79 10.00 1.00
CA ARG A 72 -4.17 11.14 0.15
C ARG A 72 -3.08 11.55 -0.84
N ASN A 73 -1.82 11.21 -0.56
CA ASN A 73 -0.71 11.58 -1.43
C ASN A 73 -0.70 10.71 -2.70
N GLU A 74 -0.99 11.34 -3.84
CA GLU A 74 -0.89 10.70 -5.16
C GLU A 74 0.55 10.31 -5.46
N ARG A 75 0.75 9.05 -5.85
CA ARG A 75 2.07 8.50 -6.12
C ARG A 75 2.02 7.66 -7.38
N ASP A 76 3.05 7.80 -8.20
CA ASP A 76 3.28 6.96 -9.36
C ASP A 76 4.77 6.62 -9.47
N PHE A 77 5.08 5.35 -9.23
CA PHE A 77 6.41 4.77 -9.34
C PHE A 77 6.61 3.97 -10.64
N SER A 78 5.73 4.13 -11.63
CA SER A 78 5.82 3.41 -12.92
C SER A 78 7.20 3.56 -13.57
N ALA A 79 7.76 4.77 -13.57
CA ALA A 79 9.09 5.03 -14.10
C ALA A 79 10.24 4.37 -13.31
N ASP A 80 10.00 4.02 -12.05
CA ASP A 80 10.98 3.35 -11.18
C ASP A 80 10.93 1.82 -11.30
N VAL A 81 9.78 1.24 -11.67
CA VAL A 81 9.63 -0.22 -11.79
C VAL A 81 10.69 -0.85 -12.71
N PRO A 82 10.96 -0.35 -13.94
CA PRO A 82 11.99 -0.92 -14.82
C PRO A 82 13.44 -0.76 -14.30
N LYS A 83 13.64 0.06 -13.27
CA LYS A 83 14.94 0.24 -12.61
C LYS A 83 15.21 -0.85 -11.57
N LEU A 84 14.21 -1.67 -11.22
CA LEU A 84 14.39 -2.85 -10.38
C LEU A 84 15.14 -3.92 -11.17
N LYS A 85 16.45 -4.05 -10.92
CA LYS A 85 17.35 -4.98 -11.65
C LYS A 85 17.45 -6.37 -11.05
N MET A 86 16.98 -6.54 -9.81
CA MET A 86 16.93 -7.83 -9.13
C MET A 86 15.71 -8.63 -9.59
N PRO A 87 15.69 -9.97 -9.39
CA PRO A 87 14.46 -10.75 -9.55
C PRO A 87 13.36 -10.24 -8.62
N VAL A 88 12.18 -9.98 -9.20
CA VAL A 88 10.98 -9.53 -8.47
C VAL A 88 9.89 -10.59 -8.60
N MET A 89 9.28 -10.96 -7.47
CA MET A 89 8.06 -11.75 -7.42
C MET A 89 6.91 -10.87 -6.98
N LEU A 90 5.81 -10.89 -7.73
CA LEU A 90 4.54 -10.26 -7.37
C LEU A 90 3.57 -11.32 -6.85
N VAL A 91 2.88 -11.02 -5.75
CA VAL A 91 1.84 -11.87 -5.16
C VAL A 91 0.60 -11.02 -4.92
N TYR A 92 -0.52 -11.43 -5.51
CA TYR A 92 -1.82 -10.78 -5.36
C TYR A 92 -2.89 -11.80 -4.97
N GLY A 93 -3.85 -11.34 -4.19
CA GLY A 93 -5.06 -12.11 -3.89
C GLY A 93 -6.07 -12.02 -5.04
N ASP A 94 -7.02 -12.95 -5.08
CA ASP A 94 -8.16 -12.90 -6.00
C ASP A 94 -9.11 -11.72 -5.70
N SER A 95 -9.17 -11.29 -4.44
CA SER A 95 -9.94 -10.14 -3.95
C SER A 95 -9.03 -9.02 -3.42
N ASP A 96 -7.93 -8.75 -4.12
CA ASP A 96 -7.01 -7.66 -3.75
C ASP A 96 -7.67 -6.27 -3.91
N MET A 97 -7.07 -5.27 -3.27
CA MET A 97 -7.52 -3.88 -3.36
C MET A 97 -7.10 -3.18 -4.66
N TYR A 98 -6.25 -3.83 -5.45
CA TYR A 98 -5.77 -3.34 -6.73
C TYR A 98 -6.61 -3.92 -7.89
N LYS A 99 -6.79 -3.10 -8.92
CA LYS A 99 -7.42 -3.54 -10.17
C LYS A 99 -6.49 -4.57 -10.87
N PRO A 100 -7.00 -5.67 -11.42
CA PRO A 100 -6.19 -6.65 -12.14
C PRO A 100 -5.34 -6.05 -13.27
N GLU A 101 -5.85 -5.01 -13.96
CA GLU A 101 -5.10 -4.32 -15.02
C GLU A 101 -3.84 -3.65 -14.48
N HIS A 102 -3.87 -3.15 -13.25
CA HIS A 102 -2.73 -2.55 -12.57
C HIS A 102 -1.67 -3.60 -12.25
N GLU A 103 -2.09 -4.76 -11.75
CA GLU A 103 -1.22 -5.89 -11.42
C GLU A 103 -0.54 -6.44 -12.68
N ILE A 104 -1.31 -6.64 -13.75
CA ILE A 104 -0.82 -7.08 -15.06
C ILE A 104 0.19 -6.06 -15.60
N LYS A 105 -0.12 -4.76 -15.51
CA LYS A 105 0.81 -3.72 -15.98
C LYS A 105 2.11 -3.71 -15.17
N PHE A 106 2.03 -3.92 -13.85
CA PHE A 106 3.21 -4.06 -13.00
C PHE A 106 4.08 -5.23 -13.47
N PHE A 107 3.47 -6.41 -13.66
CA PHE A 107 4.16 -7.59 -14.17
C PHE A 107 4.84 -7.34 -15.53
N GLN A 108 4.15 -6.66 -16.45
CA GLN A 108 4.70 -6.31 -17.77
C GLN A 108 5.89 -5.34 -17.69
N MET A 109 5.82 -4.33 -16.81
CA MET A 109 6.92 -3.37 -16.61
C MET A 109 8.18 -4.02 -16.03
N LEU A 110 8.02 -5.14 -15.32
CA LEU A 110 9.13 -5.98 -14.84
C LEU A 110 9.68 -6.93 -15.93
N GLY A 111 9.15 -6.88 -17.15
CA GLY A 111 9.54 -7.77 -18.25
C GLY A 111 8.74 -9.08 -18.31
N GLY A 112 7.73 -9.26 -17.46
CA GLY A 112 6.85 -10.42 -17.46
C GLY A 112 5.88 -10.43 -18.64
N GLY A 113 5.50 -11.63 -19.12
CA GLY A 113 4.44 -11.79 -20.13
C GLY A 113 4.79 -11.27 -21.53
N GLN A 114 6.07 -11.04 -21.83
CA GLN A 114 6.55 -10.56 -23.14
C GLN A 114 6.88 -11.72 -24.13
N LYS A 115 6.19 -12.86 -24.02
CA LYS A 115 6.37 -14.03 -24.88
C LYS A 115 5.04 -14.45 -25.49
#